data_AF-A0A929AK26-F1
#
_entry.id   AF-A0A929AK26-F1
#
_cell.length_a   1.000
_cell.length_b   1.000
_cell.length_c   1.000
_cell.angle_alpha   90.00
_cell.angle_beta   90.00
_cell.angle_gamma   90.00
#
_symmetry.space_group_name_H-M   'P 1'
#
loop_
_entity.id
_entity.type
_entity.pdbx_description
1 polymer ?
#
loop_
_entity_poly.entity_id
_entity_poly.type
_entity_poly.pdbx_seq_one_letter_code
_entity_poly.pdbx_strand_id
1 'polypeptide(L)'
;MDIDVALKLVDATAMARAARHLSAPEERILQGTWQGMTYEQMADTSEYSTNYLMRDIGPKLWKLLSEALGEEVSKTNFRVVLERRFPEPLSEIQRHQEAVLFDPGRHRNLKESQPCSDLVEAPDISGFLGRTAELATLKQWIVEQGCRLVVLRGMRGIGKTVLCKKLVELIQEDFDYVIWRSLTQAPPLTELLGKLLTSWRNSRCLIVLDGADAILQNDQLSGRYREGYKHYGEFFRRMGEESHDSCVIITSRENPREVTLLSGETTPVRSFILSGLKEDEAQEILETEGLIGQERWSELITLYRGHPSALKMVAKIIRELFHGNVAEFLEQETLVFGEIDELLGQSFNRLSDLEKEVLYWLAIENKPVDFSTLQTSLNLSLSQAELLEILASLRQRSLLETTEAGAKSYFALQPMMMEYITNQLVAQISGNVSTAESPHYPLPEIEESIELTPSTKLPVNLSQWFDNNIETGWQPVEVLLGAKPQKSSPRLRSTYHLRQEGLVKRFKPIQIGKRFQNQVVALLVAIAAEADQKVGIRVQVQPMGEETSLPANLKLGLLNESGQILREVQSQTQDNFIQLPRFRGERTEHFTIQVAFDAFSMTEEFVI
;
A
#
# COMPACT_ATOMS: atom_id res chain seq x y z
N MET A 1 -4.65 -26.44 -42.42
CA MET A 1 -4.76 -25.49 -41.29
C MET A 1 -5.70 -24.33 -41.68
N ASP A 2 -6.48 -23.77 -40.75
CA ASP A 2 -7.34 -22.60 -41.00
C ASP A 2 -6.52 -21.31 -41.17
N ILE A 3 -6.98 -20.37 -41.99
CA ILE A 3 -6.27 -19.11 -42.29
C ILE A 3 -6.15 -18.21 -41.05
N ASP A 4 -7.16 -18.17 -40.18
CA ASP A 4 -7.14 -17.36 -38.96
C ASP A 4 -6.19 -17.95 -37.92
N VAL A 5 -6.08 -19.28 -37.91
CA VAL A 5 -5.08 -20.00 -37.10
C VAL A 5 -3.67 -19.74 -37.63
N ALA A 6 -3.49 -19.78 -38.95
CA ALA A 6 -2.22 -19.48 -39.60
C ALA A 6 -1.75 -18.05 -39.29
N LEU A 7 -2.65 -17.05 -39.36
CA LEU A 7 -2.33 -15.66 -39.06
C LEU A 7 -1.94 -15.46 -37.59
N LYS A 8 -2.68 -16.05 -36.65
CA LYS A 8 -2.33 -15.96 -35.22
C LYS A 8 -0.98 -16.59 -34.89
N LEU A 9 -0.65 -17.71 -35.54
CA LEU A 9 0.66 -18.35 -35.38
C LEU A 9 1.77 -17.46 -35.93
N VAL A 10 1.57 -16.88 -37.11
CA VAL A 10 2.58 -16.01 -37.71
C VAL A 10 2.75 -14.70 -36.93
N ASP A 11 1.66 -14.12 -36.45
CA ASP A 11 1.71 -12.92 -35.61
C ASP A 11 2.44 -13.18 -34.30
N ALA A 12 2.19 -14.32 -33.64
CA ALA A 12 2.95 -14.74 -32.47
C ALA A 12 4.45 -14.91 -32.77
N THR A 13 4.82 -15.47 -33.94
CA THR A 13 6.24 -15.60 -34.34
C THR A 13 6.89 -14.25 -34.66
N ALA A 14 6.15 -13.32 -35.28
CA ALA A 14 6.62 -11.96 -35.55
C ALA A 14 6.82 -11.18 -34.24
N MET A 15 5.90 -11.34 -33.28
CA MET A 15 6.00 -10.72 -31.96
C MET A 15 7.19 -11.24 -31.17
N ALA A 16 7.45 -12.56 -31.19
CA ALA A 16 8.59 -13.17 -30.51
C ALA A 16 9.95 -12.73 -31.08
N ARG A 17 10.03 -12.42 -32.39
CA ARG A 17 11.31 -12.12 -33.07
C ARG A 17 11.58 -10.63 -33.29
N ALA A 18 10.54 -9.87 -33.61
CA ALA A 18 10.64 -8.45 -33.97
C ALA A 18 9.94 -7.51 -32.97
N ALA A 19 9.39 -8.04 -31.87
CA ALA A 19 8.67 -7.30 -30.83
C ALA A 19 7.55 -6.38 -31.37
N ARG A 20 6.94 -6.76 -32.50
CA ARG A 20 5.83 -6.05 -33.14
C ARG A 20 4.83 -7.03 -33.72
N HIS A 21 3.57 -6.61 -33.78
CA HIS A 21 2.53 -7.32 -34.52
C HIS A 21 2.68 -7.11 -36.04
N LEU A 22 2.03 -8.00 -36.80
CA LEU A 22 1.87 -7.85 -38.23
C LEU A 22 1.06 -6.59 -38.55
N SER A 23 1.50 -5.86 -39.57
CA SER A 23 0.77 -4.71 -40.09
C SER A 23 -0.35 -5.16 -41.05
N ALA A 24 -1.38 -4.33 -41.23
CA ALA A 24 -2.50 -4.65 -42.14
C ALA A 24 -2.07 -5.02 -43.58
N PRO A 25 -1.04 -4.39 -44.20
CA PRO A 25 -0.50 -4.86 -45.48
C PRO A 25 0.15 -6.25 -45.41
N GLU A 26 0.82 -6.59 -44.30
CA GLU A 26 1.46 -7.90 -44.11
C GLU A 26 0.41 -9.00 -43.93
N GLU A 27 -0.61 -8.77 -43.11
CA GLU A 27 -1.75 -9.69 -42.95
C GLU A 27 -2.46 -9.95 -44.28
N ARG A 28 -2.68 -8.89 -45.09
CA ARG A 28 -3.30 -9.01 -46.41
C ARG A 28 -2.49 -9.90 -47.34
N ILE A 29 -1.16 -9.77 -47.33
CA ILE A 29 -0.25 -10.62 -48.13
C ILE A 29 -0.32 -12.06 -47.66
N LEU A 30 -0.31 -12.32 -46.35
CA LEU A 30 -0.42 -13.68 -45.81
C LEU A 30 -1.76 -14.31 -46.16
N GLN A 31 -2.86 -13.57 -46.02
CA GLN A 31 -4.20 -14.05 -46.36
C GLN A 31 -4.32 -14.39 -47.85
N GLY A 32 -3.90 -13.46 -48.71
CA GLY A 32 -3.91 -13.67 -50.16
C GLY A 32 -3.00 -14.82 -50.58
N THR A 33 -1.86 -14.98 -49.92
CA THR A 33 -0.93 -16.09 -50.18
C THR A 33 -1.55 -17.43 -49.78
N TRP A 34 -2.24 -17.50 -48.65
CA TRP A 34 -2.95 -18.70 -48.19
C TRP A 34 -4.05 -19.14 -49.17
N GLN A 35 -4.70 -18.17 -49.81
CA GLN A 35 -5.75 -18.35 -50.81
C GLN A 35 -5.22 -18.51 -52.25
N GLY A 36 -3.90 -18.46 -52.47
CA GLY A 36 -3.29 -18.61 -53.79
C GLY A 36 -3.41 -17.40 -54.73
N MET A 37 -3.75 -16.21 -54.22
CA MET A 37 -3.92 -14.99 -55.02
C MET A 37 -2.59 -14.42 -55.52
N THR A 38 -2.60 -13.71 -56.65
CA THR A 38 -1.46 -12.89 -57.12
C THR A 38 -1.36 -11.55 -56.38
N TYR A 39 -0.23 -10.86 -56.45
CA TYR A 39 -0.12 -9.54 -55.81
C TYR A 39 -1.05 -8.50 -56.47
N GLU A 40 -1.32 -8.66 -57.77
CA GLU A 40 -2.31 -7.89 -58.52
C GLU A 40 -3.71 -8.09 -57.92
N GLN A 41 -4.12 -9.35 -57.75
CA GLN A 41 -5.43 -9.69 -57.18
C GLN A 41 -5.58 -9.25 -55.71
N MET A 42 -4.49 -9.27 -54.93
CA MET A 42 -4.48 -8.75 -53.56
C MET A 42 -4.66 -7.23 -53.54
N ALA A 43 -4.04 -6.53 -54.49
CA ALA A 43 -4.16 -5.08 -54.65
C ALA A 43 -5.57 -4.68 -55.11
N ASP A 44 -6.15 -5.38 -56.08
CA ASP A 44 -7.50 -5.08 -56.61
C ASP A 44 -8.62 -5.20 -55.57
N THR A 45 -8.37 -5.96 -54.50
CA THR A 45 -9.31 -6.21 -53.40
C THR A 45 -8.88 -5.55 -52.09
N SER A 46 -7.92 -4.60 -52.15
CA SER A 46 -7.48 -3.83 -50.99
C SER A 46 -7.19 -2.38 -51.36
N GLU A 47 -6.86 -1.55 -50.39
CA GLU A 47 -6.49 -0.15 -50.61
C GLU A 47 -5.03 0.03 -51.06
N TYR A 48 -4.30 -1.08 -51.28
CA TYR A 48 -2.86 -1.07 -51.54
C TYR A 48 -2.54 -1.31 -53.02
N SER A 49 -1.57 -0.58 -53.57
CA SER A 49 -1.11 -0.81 -54.94
C SER A 49 -0.30 -2.12 -55.06
N THR A 50 -0.36 -2.76 -56.23
CA THR A 50 0.43 -3.97 -56.54
C THR A 50 1.93 -3.75 -56.29
N ASN A 51 2.46 -2.60 -56.70
CA ASN A 51 3.87 -2.27 -56.51
C ASN A 51 4.25 -2.17 -55.02
N TYR A 52 3.38 -1.60 -54.19
CA TYR A 52 3.63 -1.47 -52.75
C TYR A 52 3.65 -2.85 -52.06
N LEU A 53 2.68 -3.72 -52.36
CA LEU A 53 2.64 -5.07 -51.79
C LEU A 53 3.81 -5.95 -52.28
N MET A 54 4.13 -5.88 -53.57
CA MET A 54 5.13 -6.76 -54.19
C MET A 54 6.57 -6.31 -53.95
N ARG A 55 6.87 -5.01 -54.01
CA ARG A 55 8.26 -4.50 -53.96
C ARG A 55 8.68 -4.02 -52.58
N ASP A 56 7.76 -3.51 -51.76
CA ASP A 56 8.12 -2.92 -50.46
C ASP A 56 7.82 -3.87 -49.29
N ILE A 57 6.57 -4.34 -49.18
CA ILE A 57 6.12 -5.12 -48.01
C ILE A 57 6.50 -6.59 -48.14
N GLY A 58 6.20 -7.22 -49.27
CA GLY A 58 6.41 -8.66 -49.49
C GLY A 58 7.84 -9.13 -49.18
N PRO A 59 8.90 -8.54 -49.76
CA PRO A 59 10.28 -8.98 -49.52
C PRO A 59 10.71 -8.88 -48.06
N LYS A 60 10.28 -7.83 -47.35
CA LYS A 60 10.59 -7.62 -45.92
C LYS A 60 9.87 -8.64 -45.05
N LEU A 61 8.61 -8.92 -45.36
CA LEU A 61 7.80 -9.92 -44.65
C LEU A 61 8.41 -11.32 -44.79
N TRP A 62 8.72 -11.76 -46.01
CA TRP A 62 9.29 -13.08 -46.25
C TRP A 62 10.66 -13.27 -45.61
N LYS A 63 11.50 -12.23 -45.62
CA LYS A 63 12.78 -12.23 -44.90
C LYS A 63 12.57 -12.38 -43.39
N LEU A 64 11.66 -11.61 -42.79
CA LEU A 64 11.34 -11.70 -41.37
C LEU A 64 10.85 -13.10 -40.98
N LEU A 65 9.97 -13.69 -41.77
CA LEU A 65 9.45 -15.04 -41.51
C LEU A 65 10.51 -16.12 -41.70
N SER A 66 11.39 -15.95 -42.68
CA SER A 66 12.51 -16.88 -42.88
C SER A 66 13.46 -16.88 -41.68
N GLU A 67 13.77 -15.69 -41.16
CA GLU A 67 14.60 -15.53 -39.97
C GLU A 67 13.91 -16.04 -38.70
N ALA A 68 12.59 -15.85 -38.57
CA ALA A 68 11.82 -16.28 -37.40
C ALA A 68 11.62 -17.81 -37.36
N LEU A 69 11.39 -18.44 -38.51
CA LEU A 69 11.16 -19.88 -38.61
C LEU A 69 12.48 -20.67 -38.80
N GLY A 70 13.58 -19.99 -39.09
CA GLY A 70 14.90 -20.60 -39.28
C GLY A 70 15.02 -21.43 -40.57
N GLU A 71 14.15 -21.18 -41.54
CA GLU A 71 14.15 -21.82 -42.86
C GLU A 71 13.61 -20.87 -43.92
N GLU A 72 13.94 -21.06 -45.19
CA GLU A 72 13.56 -20.12 -46.25
C GLU A 72 12.04 -20.14 -46.49
N VAL A 73 11.39 -19.00 -46.23
CA VAL A 73 9.95 -18.78 -46.44
C VAL A 73 9.74 -17.75 -47.54
N SER A 74 8.88 -18.11 -48.49
CA SER A 74 8.47 -17.31 -49.64
C SER A 74 6.98 -17.50 -49.88
N LYS A 75 6.41 -16.67 -50.75
CA LYS A 75 5.00 -16.76 -51.14
C LYS A 75 4.58 -18.17 -51.60
N THR A 76 5.48 -18.90 -52.27
CA THR A 76 5.16 -20.21 -52.87
C THR A 76 5.25 -21.38 -51.89
N ASN A 77 6.04 -21.25 -50.81
CA ASN A 77 6.25 -22.34 -49.85
C ASN A 77 5.65 -22.06 -48.46
N PHE A 78 5.19 -20.83 -48.19
CA PHE A 78 4.66 -20.39 -46.89
C PHE A 78 3.64 -21.35 -46.29
N ARG A 79 2.64 -21.77 -47.08
CA ARG A 79 1.59 -22.68 -46.61
C ARG A 79 2.15 -24.05 -46.21
N VAL A 80 3.01 -24.61 -47.05
CA VAL A 80 3.63 -25.93 -46.82
C VAL A 80 4.56 -25.89 -45.61
N VAL A 81 5.35 -24.82 -45.47
CA VAL A 81 6.24 -24.61 -44.33
C VAL A 81 5.44 -24.56 -43.03
N LEU A 82 4.37 -23.77 -42.99
CA LEU A 82 3.51 -23.67 -41.82
C LEU A 82 2.75 -24.96 -41.51
N GLU A 83 2.13 -25.61 -42.50
CA GLU A 83 1.44 -26.89 -42.30
C GLU A 83 2.39 -28.01 -41.90
N ARG A 84 3.67 -27.97 -42.28
CA ARG A 84 4.67 -28.95 -41.82
C ARG A 84 5.17 -28.67 -40.41
N ARG A 85 5.40 -27.40 -40.08
CA ARG A 85 5.88 -26.96 -38.75
C ARG A 85 4.79 -27.08 -37.68
N PHE A 86 3.54 -26.93 -38.11
CA PHE A 86 2.34 -27.00 -37.29
C PHE A 86 1.34 -27.97 -37.95
N PRO A 87 1.61 -29.29 -37.94
CA PRO A 87 0.84 -30.29 -38.67
C PRO A 87 -0.57 -30.53 -38.15
N GLU A 88 -0.88 -30.10 -36.92
CA GLU A 88 -2.21 -30.23 -36.34
C GLU A 88 -2.92 -28.86 -36.28
N PRO A 89 -4.04 -28.67 -37.01
CA PRO A 89 -4.91 -27.53 -36.80
C PRO A 89 -5.55 -27.62 -35.41
N LEU A 90 -5.65 -26.49 -34.71
CA LEU A 90 -6.24 -26.29 -33.37
C LEU A 90 -7.72 -26.73 -33.19
N SER A 91 -8.27 -27.53 -34.10
CA SER A 91 -9.62 -28.10 -34.05
C SER A 91 -9.74 -29.43 -33.29
N GLU A 92 -8.66 -30.07 -32.85
CA GLU A 92 -8.72 -31.29 -32.02
C GLU A 92 -8.77 -31.06 -30.50
N ILE A 93 -8.55 -29.82 -30.04
CA ILE A 93 -8.63 -29.46 -28.60
C ILE A 93 -10.10 -29.44 -28.11
N GLN A 94 -11.08 -29.28 -29.01
CA GLN A 94 -12.50 -29.21 -28.66
C GLN A 94 -13.30 -30.51 -28.82
N ARG A 95 -12.71 -31.60 -29.35
CA ARG A 95 -13.44 -32.88 -29.53
C ARG A 95 -12.93 -34.06 -28.71
N HIS A 96 -11.77 -33.96 -28.06
CA HIS A 96 -11.30 -34.99 -27.13
C HIS A 96 -11.93 -34.92 -25.73
N GLN A 97 -12.98 -34.10 -25.55
CA GLN A 97 -13.73 -34.05 -24.30
C GLN A 97 -14.76 -35.17 -24.10
N GLU A 98 -15.10 -36.01 -25.10
CA GLU A 98 -16.21 -36.99 -24.89
C GLU A 98 -16.08 -38.42 -25.46
N ALA A 99 -15.00 -38.84 -26.10
CA ALA A 99 -14.92 -40.24 -26.55
C ALA A 99 -13.48 -40.78 -26.63
N VAL A 100 -13.04 -41.53 -25.61
CA VAL A 100 -12.75 -42.98 -25.69
C VAL A 100 -12.42 -43.43 -24.25
N LEU A 101 -13.46 -43.80 -23.51
CA LEU A 101 -13.39 -44.92 -22.58
C LEU A 101 -13.08 -46.18 -23.42
N PHE A 102 -12.21 -47.05 -22.90
CA PHE A 102 -11.80 -48.38 -23.39
C PHE A 102 -10.62 -48.47 -24.38
N ASP A 103 -9.40 -48.55 -23.83
CA ASP A 103 -8.55 -49.74 -24.02
C ASP A 103 -7.58 -49.93 -22.82
N PRO A 104 -7.84 -50.89 -21.90
CA PRO A 104 -6.97 -51.14 -20.74
C PRO A 104 -5.86 -52.12 -21.10
N GLY A 105 -4.82 -51.67 -21.83
CA GLY A 105 -3.81 -52.63 -22.27
C GLY A 105 -2.58 -52.06 -22.96
N ARG A 106 -1.75 -51.29 -22.23
CA ARG A 106 -0.31 -50.94 -22.45
C ARG A 106 -0.17 -49.44 -22.12
N HIS A 107 0.44 -49.01 -21.02
CA HIS A 107 1.78 -49.34 -20.54
C HIS A 107 1.85 -49.12 -19.02
N ARG A 108 1.96 -50.21 -18.25
CA ARG A 108 2.62 -50.18 -16.94
C ARG A 108 4.12 -50.31 -17.21
N ASN A 109 4.88 -49.27 -16.87
CA ASN A 109 6.25 -49.30 -16.32
C ASN A 109 6.97 -47.98 -16.65
N LEU A 110 6.70 -46.96 -15.84
CA LEU A 110 7.62 -45.85 -15.58
C LEU A 110 7.63 -45.62 -14.07
N LYS A 111 8.10 -46.62 -13.31
CA LYS A 111 8.61 -46.42 -11.95
C LYS A 111 10.12 -46.52 -12.05
N GLU A 112 10.74 -45.49 -12.63
CA GLU A 112 12.18 -45.25 -12.65
C GLU A 112 12.41 -43.86 -13.29
N SER A 113 11.98 -42.81 -12.60
CA SER A 113 12.47 -41.46 -12.85
C SER A 113 12.38 -40.70 -11.54
N GLN A 114 13.52 -40.18 -11.08
CA GLN A 114 13.57 -39.19 -10.00
C GLN A 114 12.53 -38.09 -10.24
N PRO A 115 11.96 -37.47 -9.19
CA PRO A 115 11.02 -36.38 -9.34
C PRO A 115 11.64 -35.31 -10.24
N CYS A 116 10.96 -34.98 -11.34
CA CYS A 116 11.44 -33.97 -12.26
C CYS A 116 11.13 -32.61 -11.64
N SER A 117 12.16 -31.97 -11.09
CA SER A 117 12.04 -30.70 -10.37
C SER A 117 12.42 -29.52 -11.26
N ASP A 118 11.49 -28.60 -11.48
CA ASP A 118 11.72 -27.30 -12.11
C ASP A 118 11.72 -26.20 -11.03
N LEU A 119 12.89 -26.02 -10.44
CA LEU A 119 13.13 -25.08 -9.34
C LEU A 119 14.03 -23.91 -9.79
N VAL A 120 14.10 -23.62 -11.08
CA VAL A 120 15.01 -22.59 -11.64
C VAL A 120 14.73 -21.20 -11.08
N GLU A 121 13.47 -20.90 -10.80
CA GLU A 121 13.04 -19.61 -10.23
C GLU A 121 12.99 -19.63 -8.68
N ALA A 122 13.34 -20.75 -8.04
CA ALA A 122 13.33 -20.83 -6.58
C ALA A 122 14.58 -20.14 -6.00
N PRO A 123 14.44 -19.32 -4.94
CA PRO A 123 15.59 -18.61 -4.37
C PRO A 123 16.52 -19.58 -3.65
N ASP A 124 17.82 -19.27 -3.68
CA ASP A 124 18.82 -19.89 -2.83
C ASP A 124 18.65 -19.39 -1.39
N ILE A 125 18.65 -20.32 -0.44
CA ILE A 125 18.47 -20.01 0.98
C ILE A 125 19.75 -20.33 1.74
N SER A 126 20.43 -19.28 2.19
CA SER A 126 21.48 -19.37 3.19
C SER A 126 20.89 -19.13 4.58
N GLY A 127 20.81 -20.18 5.39
CA GLY A 127 20.29 -20.12 6.76
C GLY A 127 18.76 -20.19 6.85
N PHE A 128 18.26 -21.16 7.60
CA PHE A 128 16.86 -21.28 7.99
C PHE A 128 16.80 -21.53 9.49
N LEU A 129 16.06 -20.70 10.20
CA LEU A 129 16.01 -20.70 11.66
C LEU A 129 14.56 -20.86 12.09
N GLY A 130 14.30 -21.79 13.01
CA GLY A 130 12.99 -22.03 13.59
C GLY A 130 11.92 -22.52 12.60
N ARG A 131 10.65 -22.17 12.90
CA ARG A 131 9.44 -22.44 12.09
C ARG A 131 9.05 -23.92 11.97
N THR A 132 9.49 -24.76 12.89
CA THR A 132 9.22 -26.21 12.83
C THR A 132 7.73 -26.52 12.99
N ALA A 133 7.01 -25.76 13.83
CA ALA A 133 5.57 -25.91 14.04
C ALA A 133 4.76 -25.51 12.79
N GLU A 134 5.16 -24.42 12.12
CA GLU A 134 4.54 -23.97 10.88
C GLU A 134 4.78 -24.96 9.74
N LEU A 135 6.02 -25.47 9.61
CA LEU A 135 6.34 -26.53 8.64
C LEU A 135 5.52 -27.80 8.89
N ALA A 136 5.39 -28.24 10.15
CA ALA A 136 4.61 -29.42 10.50
C ALA A 136 3.13 -29.24 10.12
N THR A 137 2.54 -28.07 10.44
CA THR A 137 1.16 -27.73 10.08
C THR A 137 0.96 -27.77 8.56
N LEU A 138 1.86 -27.15 7.80
CA LEU A 138 1.74 -27.08 6.34
C LEU A 138 1.93 -28.45 5.68
N LYS A 139 2.87 -29.25 6.19
CA LYS A 139 3.05 -30.64 5.75
C LYS A 139 1.79 -31.47 5.99
N GLN A 140 1.20 -31.35 7.18
CA GLN A 140 -0.04 -32.04 7.51
C GLN A 140 -1.17 -31.65 6.55
N TRP A 141 -1.34 -30.35 6.28
CA TRP A 141 -2.38 -29.88 5.36
C TRP A 141 -2.21 -30.43 3.95
N ILE A 142 -0.98 -30.43 3.42
CA ILE A 142 -0.72 -30.77 2.02
C ILE A 142 -0.65 -32.29 1.81
N VAL A 143 0.12 -33.00 2.65
CA VAL A 143 0.42 -34.41 2.44
C VAL A 143 -0.66 -35.31 3.04
N GLU A 144 -1.08 -35.02 4.28
CA GLU A 144 -2.01 -35.91 5.02
C GLU A 144 -3.48 -35.57 4.73
N GLN A 145 -3.81 -34.29 4.68
CA GLN A 145 -5.20 -33.83 4.47
C GLN A 145 -5.55 -33.56 3.00
N GLY A 146 -4.58 -33.62 2.09
CA GLY A 146 -4.80 -33.46 0.66
C GLY A 146 -5.29 -32.06 0.26
N CYS A 147 -4.81 -31.01 0.94
CA CYS A 147 -5.13 -29.63 0.56
C CYS A 147 -4.64 -29.34 -0.86
N ARG A 148 -5.55 -28.81 -1.68
CA ARG A 148 -5.35 -28.53 -3.11
C ARG A 148 -4.76 -27.15 -3.34
N LEU A 149 -5.12 -26.19 -2.48
CA LEU A 149 -4.68 -24.81 -2.58
C LEU A 149 -4.36 -24.27 -1.19
N VAL A 150 -3.11 -23.86 -0.99
CA VAL A 150 -2.63 -23.31 0.27
C VAL A 150 -2.04 -21.93 0.01
N VAL A 151 -2.54 -20.91 0.71
CA VAL A 151 -1.94 -19.57 0.68
C VAL A 151 -1.17 -19.30 1.95
N LEU A 152 0.13 -19.04 1.82
CA LEU A 152 0.98 -18.47 2.86
C LEU A 152 0.90 -16.95 2.78
N ARG A 153 0.21 -16.32 3.75
CA ARG A 153 0.07 -14.86 3.83
C ARG A 153 0.79 -14.26 5.02
N GLY A 154 1.17 -13.00 4.93
CA GLY A 154 1.90 -12.28 5.98
C GLY A 154 2.64 -11.06 5.46
N MET A 155 3.17 -10.22 6.36
CA MET A 155 3.90 -9.02 5.97
C MET A 155 5.12 -9.31 5.10
N ARG A 156 5.58 -8.30 4.34
CA ARG A 156 6.81 -8.42 3.54
C ARG A 156 8.00 -8.66 4.45
N GLY A 157 8.90 -9.57 4.07
CA GLY A 157 10.09 -9.88 4.89
C GLY A 157 9.84 -10.80 6.09
N ILE A 158 8.61 -11.29 6.30
CA ILE A 158 8.29 -12.21 7.41
C ILE A 158 8.84 -13.64 7.22
N GLY A 159 9.29 -13.98 6.00
CA GLY A 159 9.89 -15.29 5.68
C GLY A 159 9.01 -16.27 4.90
N LYS A 160 7.92 -15.82 4.25
CA LYS A 160 7.00 -16.69 3.48
C LYS A 160 7.70 -17.54 2.43
N THR A 161 8.50 -16.90 1.58
CA THR A 161 9.25 -17.54 0.49
C THR A 161 10.27 -18.55 1.02
N VAL A 162 10.97 -18.17 2.10
CA VAL A 162 11.96 -19.01 2.78
C VAL A 162 11.30 -20.26 3.39
N LEU A 163 10.17 -20.08 4.09
CA LEU A 163 9.37 -21.17 4.64
C LEU A 163 8.86 -22.11 3.54
N CYS A 164 8.35 -21.54 2.44
CA CYS A 164 7.80 -22.30 1.33
C CYS A 164 8.87 -23.18 0.65
N LYS A 165 10.08 -22.66 0.43
CA LYS A 165 11.19 -23.44 -0.13
C LYS A 165 11.61 -24.59 0.79
N LYS A 166 11.67 -24.35 2.11
CA LYS A 166 11.97 -25.41 3.10
C LYS A 166 10.87 -26.47 3.19
N LEU A 167 9.62 -26.04 3.05
CA LEU A 167 8.49 -26.95 2.94
C LEU A 167 8.60 -27.81 1.68
N VAL A 168 8.91 -27.22 0.53
CA VAL A 168 9.14 -27.95 -0.73
C VAL A 168 10.26 -28.98 -0.56
N GLU A 169 11.39 -28.61 0.02
CA GLU A 169 12.49 -29.56 0.29
C GLU A 169 12.05 -30.76 1.15
N LEU A 170 11.10 -30.55 2.07
CA LEU A 170 10.58 -31.58 2.98
C LEU A 170 9.53 -32.50 2.34
N ILE A 171 8.76 -32.01 1.36
CA ILE A 171 7.61 -32.75 0.77
C ILE A 171 7.78 -33.07 -0.71
N GLN A 172 8.87 -32.66 -1.35
CA GLN A 172 9.10 -32.86 -2.80
C GLN A 172 9.03 -34.34 -3.22
N GLU A 173 9.37 -35.28 -2.34
CA GLU A 173 9.31 -36.72 -2.62
C GLU A 173 7.86 -37.26 -2.65
N ASP A 174 6.89 -36.52 -2.11
CA ASP A 174 5.47 -36.88 -2.12
C ASP A 174 4.77 -36.53 -3.46
N PHE A 175 5.49 -35.88 -4.39
CA PHE A 175 4.99 -35.40 -5.68
C PHE A 175 5.85 -35.89 -6.85
N ASP A 176 5.22 -36.11 -7.99
CA ASP A 176 5.91 -36.56 -9.22
C ASP A 176 6.71 -35.41 -9.86
N TYR A 177 6.17 -34.19 -9.76
CA TYR A 177 6.76 -32.97 -10.29
C TYR A 177 6.64 -31.84 -9.29
N VAL A 178 7.71 -31.05 -9.16
CA VAL A 178 7.72 -29.83 -8.35
C VAL A 178 8.09 -28.66 -9.25
N ILE A 179 7.25 -27.64 -9.25
CA ILE A 179 7.41 -26.47 -10.12
C ILE A 179 7.38 -25.21 -9.26
N TRP A 180 8.38 -24.35 -9.43
CA TRP A 180 8.42 -23.04 -8.79
C TRP A 180 8.31 -21.94 -9.85
N ARG A 181 7.39 -20.99 -9.65
CA ARG A 181 7.22 -19.81 -10.51
C ARG A 181 7.07 -18.53 -9.69
N SER A 182 7.74 -17.48 -10.12
CA SER A 182 7.62 -16.15 -9.56
C SER A 182 6.49 -15.38 -10.24
N LEU A 183 5.63 -14.78 -9.43
CA LEU A 183 4.61 -13.83 -9.86
C LEU A 183 5.04 -12.37 -9.65
N THR A 184 6.25 -12.14 -9.13
CA THR A 184 6.73 -10.79 -8.75
C THR A 184 6.73 -9.78 -9.89
N GLN A 185 6.92 -10.22 -11.14
CA GLN A 185 6.85 -9.39 -12.35
C GLN A 185 5.44 -9.30 -12.95
N ALA A 186 4.43 -9.84 -12.26
CA ALA A 186 3.06 -9.98 -12.72
C ALA A 186 2.99 -10.56 -14.15
N PRO A 187 3.47 -11.78 -14.42
CA PRO A 187 3.34 -12.37 -15.74
C PRO A 187 1.85 -12.60 -16.08
N PRO A 188 1.42 -12.43 -17.34
CA PRO A 188 0.07 -12.78 -17.75
C PRO A 188 -0.18 -14.28 -17.55
N LEU A 189 -1.42 -14.66 -17.23
CA LEU A 189 -1.75 -16.06 -16.93
C LEU A 189 -1.40 -17.00 -18.09
N THR A 190 -1.51 -16.55 -19.34
CA THR A 190 -1.17 -17.34 -20.52
C THR A 190 0.30 -17.74 -20.56
N GLU A 191 1.21 -16.87 -20.14
CA GLU A 191 2.64 -17.17 -20.03
C GLU A 191 2.89 -18.20 -18.92
N LEU A 192 2.26 -18.02 -17.75
CA LEU A 192 2.35 -18.97 -16.65
C LEU A 192 1.84 -20.35 -17.06
N LEU A 193 0.66 -20.41 -17.69
CA LEU A 193 0.08 -21.67 -18.16
C LEU A 193 0.95 -22.34 -19.22
N GLY A 194 1.53 -21.58 -20.16
CA GLY A 194 2.48 -22.13 -21.13
C GLY A 194 3.67 -22.81 -20.46
N LYS A 195 4.18 -22.23 -19.36
CA LYS A 195 5.27 -22.79 -18.54
C LYS A 195 4.84 -23.94 -17.62
N LEU A 196 3.55 -24.12 -17.36
CA LEU A 196 3.00 -25.19 -16.52
C LEU A 196 2.53 -26.40 -17.34
N LEU A 197 1.92 -26.17 -18.52
CA LEU A 197 1.32 -27.20 -19.37
C LEU A 197 2.34 -28.19 -19.96
N THR A 198 3.61 -27.79 -20.10
CA THR A 198 4.69 -28.73 -20.47
C THR A 198 4.90 -29.83 -19.43
N SER A 199 4.50 -29.58 -18.18
CA SER A 199 4.75 -30.43 -17.02
C SER A 199 3.47 -31.12 -16.49
N TRP A 200 2.29 -30.68 -16.92
CA TRP A 200 1.00 -31.26 -16.52
C TRP A 200 0.63 -32.45 -17.41
N ARG A 201 1.14 -33.64 -17.10
CA ARG A 201 0.71 -34.90 -17.74
C ARG A 201 0.35 -35.93 -16.68
N ASN A 202 -0.94 -36.09 -16.35
CA ASN A 202 -1.49 -37.14 -15.45
C ASN A 202 -0.67 -37.46 -14.18
N SER A 203 0.05 -36.47 -13.66
CA SER A 203 1.01 -36.62 -12.58
C SER A 203 0.66 -35.67 -11.43
N ARG A 204 0.95 -36.11 -10.21
CA ARG A 204 0.72 -35.35 -9.00
C ARG A 204 1.77 -34.24 -8.91
N CYS A 205 1.35 -32.99 -9.07
CA CYS A 205 2.26 -31.84 -9.11
C CYS A 205 2.17 -30.99 -7.85
N LEU A 206 3.33 -30.52 -7.36
CA LEU A 206 3.42 -29.43 -6.40
C LEU A 206 3.81 -28.15 -7.14
N ILE A 207 2.97 -27.13 -7.09
CA ILE A 207 3.18 -25.88 -7.80
C ILE A 207 3.31 -24.75 -6.79
N VAL A 208 4.43 -24.05 -6.80
CA VAL A 208 4.65 -22.85 -5.99
C VAL A 208 4.54 -21.61 -6.86
N LEU A 209 3.66 -20.69 -6.45
CA LEU A 209 3.48 -19.37 -7.03
C LEU A 209 3.91 -18.32 -6.01
N ASP A 210 5.12 -17.79 -6.18
CA ASP A 210 5.75 -16.89 -5.22
C ASP A 210 5.49 -15.41 -5.55
N GLY A 211 4.91 -14.65 -4.61
CA GLY A 211 4.68 -13.21 -4.75
C GLY A 211 3.39 -12.83 -5.48
N ALA A 212 2.28 -13.52 -5.20
CA ALA A 212 0.99 -13.26 -5.85
C ALA A 212 0.40 -11.87 -5.54
N ASP A 213 0.92 -11.12 -4.57
CA ASP A 213 0.49 -9.74 -4.34
C ASP A 213 0.80 -8.80 -5.51
N ALA A 214 1.73 -9.16 -6.41
CA ALA A 214 2.07 -8.37 -7.60
C ALA A 214 0.94 -8.30 -8.66
N ILE A 215 0.06 -9.31 -8.69
CA ILE A 215 -1.12 -9.35 -9.56
C ILE A 215 -2.38 -8.74 -8.90
N LEU A 216 -2.27 -8.33 -7.63
CA LEU A 216 -3.33 -7.69 -6.86
C LEU A 216 -3.19 -6.16 -6.91
N GLN A 217 -4.34 -5.48 -6.89
CA GLN A 217 -4.48 -4.05 -7.10
C GLN A 217 -4.09 -3.25 -5.85
N ASN A 218 -3.32 -2.19 -6.05
CA ASN A 218 -3.00 -1.20 -5.01
C ASN A 218 -4.17 -0.21 -4.83
N ASP A 219 -4.17 0.49 -3.70
CA ASP A 219 -5.11 1.58 -3.36
C ASP A 219 -6.58 1.12 -3.31
N GLN A 220 -6.80 -0.15 -2.99
CA GLN A 220 -8.11 -0.79 -2.85
C GLN A 220 -8.10 -1.75 -1.65
N LEU A 221 -9.28 -2.18 -1.22
CA LEU A 221 -9.41 -3.26 -0.22
C LEU A 221 -8.82 -4.58 -0.75
N SER A 222 -8.44 -5.46 0.18
CA SER A 222 -7.67 -6.67 -0.12
C SER A 222 -8.35 -7.63 -1.09
N GLY A 223 -7.54 -8.29 -1.93
CA GLY A 223 -7.95 -9.39 -2.80
C GLY A 223 -8.50 -8.98 -4.17
N ARG A 224 -8.53 -7.69 -4.50
CA ARG A 224 -8.88 -7.21 -5.85
C ARG A 224 -7.70 -7.39 -6.81
N TYR A 225 -7.96 -7.88 -8.02
CA TYR A 225 -6.94 -8.02 -9.06
C TYR A 225 -6.71 -6.73 -9.82
N ARG A 226 -5.48 -6.56 -10.31
CA ARG A 226 -5.14 -5.53 -11.30
C ARG A 226 -5.89 -5.76 -12.60
N GLU A 227 -6.07 -4.69 -13.37
CA GLU A 227 -6.62 -4.79 -14.72
C GLU A 227 -5.80 -5.77 -15.58
N GLY A 228 -6.48 -6.68 -16.30
CA GLY A 228 -5.85 -7.76 -17.06
C GLY A 228 -5.54 -9.05 -16.28
N TYR A 229 -5.57 -9.03 -14.94
CA TYR A 229 -5.18 -10.20 -14.11
C TYR A 229 -6.35 -10.97 -13.50
N LYS A 230 -7.60 -10.59 -13.80
CA LYS A 230 -8.81 -11.27 -13.28
C LYS A 230 -8.85 -12.77 -13.61
N HIS A 231 -8.18 -13.20 -14.67
CA HIS A 231 -8.08 -14.62 -15.05
C HIS A 231 -7.36 -15.48 -14.00
N TYR A 232 -6.45 -14.89 -13.21
CA TYR A 232 -5.84 -15.60 -12.08
C TYR A 232 -6.86 -16.00 -11.02
N GLY A 233 -7.90 -15.17 -10.80
CA GLY A 233 -8.98 -15.51 -9.88
C GLY A 233 -9.75 -16.75 -10.32
N GLU A 234 -10.06 -16.85 -11.62
CA GLU A 234 -10.68 -18.06 -12.16
C GLU A 234 -9.78 -19.29 -12.01
N PHE A 235 -8.49 -19.14 -12.29
CA PHE A 235 -7.51 -20.20 -12.08
C PHE A 235 -7.49 -20.67 -10.63
N PHE A 236 -7.38 -19.77 -9.65
CA PHE A 236 -7.37 -20.14 -8.23
C PHE A 236 -8.69 -20.76 -7.78
N ARG A 237 -9.84 -20.31 -8.31
CA ARG A 237 -11.14 -20.93 -8.04
C ARG A 237 -11.14 -22.39 -8.50
N ARG A 238 -10.74 -22.64 -9.75
CA ARG A 238 -10.72 -23.99 -10.32
C ARG A 238 -9.77 -24.92 -9.56
N MET A 239 -8.59 -24.45 -9.16
CA MET A 239 -7.67 -25.22 -8.31
C MET A 239 -8.21 -25.50 -6.90
N GLY A 240 -9.18 -24.72 -6.42
CA GLY A 240 -9.83 -24.97 -5.13
C GLY A 240 -11.02 -25.91 -5.22
N GLU A 241 -11.83 -25.79 -6.28
CA GLU A 241 -13.11 -26.49 -6.44
C GLU A 241 -12.97 -27.84 -7.18
N GLU A 242 -12.16 -27.89 -8.23
CA GLU A 242 -12.00 -29.09 -9.05
C GLU A 242 -11.20 -30.16 -8.31
N SER A 243 -11.53 -31.43 -8.57
CA SER A 243 -10.86 -32.55 -7.93
C SER A 243 -9.58 -32.90 -8.68
N HIS A 244 -8.45 -32.80 -7.97
CA HIS A 244 -7.14 -33.19 -8.43
C HIS A 244 -6.25 -33.57 -7.24
N ASP A 245 -5.22 -34.38 -7.47
CA ASP A 245 -4.26 -34.82 -6.44
C ASP A 245 -3.06 -33.87 -6.28
N SER A 246 -2.95 -32.88 -7.18
CA SER A 246 -1.95 -31.81 -7.15
C SER A 246 -2.21 -30.79 -6.06
N CYS A 247 -1.17 -30.05 -5.66
CA CYS A 247 -1.27 -28.96 -4.69
C CYS A 247 -0.63 -27.68 -5.25
N VAL A 248 -1.30 -26.54 -5.05
CA VAL A 248 -0.78 -25.22 -5.36
C VAL A 248 -0.51 -24.47 -4.06
N ILE A 249 0.73 -24.03 -3.86
CA ILE A 249 1.13 -23.14 -2.78
C ILE A 249 1.30 -21.73 -3.35
N ILE A 250 0.67 -20.75 -2.72
CA ILE A 250 0.80 -19.34 -3.08
C ILE A 250 1.43 -18.60 -1.92
N THR A 251 2.49 -17.82 -2.17
CA THR A 251 2.95 -16.82 -1.20
C THR A 251 2.40 -15.45 -1.59
N SER A 252 1.89 -14.70 -0.61
CA SER A 252 1.32 -13.37 -0.86
C SER A 252 1.32 -12.51 0.40
N ARG A 253 1.17 -11.19 0.25
CA ARG A 253 0.91 -10.28 1.38
C ARG A 253 -0.55 -10.31 1.83
N GLU A 254 -1.46 -10.62 0.93
CA GLU A 254 -2.90 -10.65 1.15
C GLU A 254 -3.53 -11.81 0.35
N ASN A 255 -4.72 -12.25 0.74
CA ASN A 255 -5.37 -13.32 0.01
C ASN A 255 -5.94 -12.83 -1.32
N PRO A 256 -5.78 -13.60 -2.42
CA PRO A 256 -6.66 -13.46 -3.58
C PRO A 256 -8.12 -13.72 -3.16
N ARG A 257 -9.06 -13.00 -3.79
CA ARG A 257 -10.49 -13.01 -3.40
C ARG A 257 -11.08 -14.42 -3.30
N GLU A 258 -10.81 -15.27 -4.28
CA GLU A 258 -11.36 -16.63 -4.36
C GLU A 258 -10.87 -17.51 -3.22
N VAL A 259 -9.62 -17.33 -2.79
CA VAL A 259 -9.09 -18.07 -1.64
C VAL A 259 -9.83 -17.68 -0.38
N THR A 260 -10.09 -16.39 -0.16
CA THR A 260 -10.86 -15.93 1.01
C THR A 260 -12.28 -16.52 1.04
N LEU A 261 -12.89 -16.72 -0.13
CA LEU A 261 -14.24 -17.31 -0.24
C LEU A 261 -14.24 -18.83 -0.03
N LEU A 262 -13.22 -19.53 -0.50
CA LEU A 262 -13.13 -21.00 -0.48
C LEU A 262 -12.43 -21.56 0.76
N SER A 263 -11.65 -20.74 1.47
CA SER A 263 -10.87 -21.19 2.63
C SER A 263 -11.74 -21.52 3.83
N GLY A 264 -11.41 -22.60 4.53
CA GLY A 264 -12.15 -23.08 5.70
C GLY A 264 -11.41 -24.21 6.42
N GLU A 265 -11.87 -24.57 7.62
CA GLU A 265 -11.21 -25.56 8.48
C GLU A 265 -11.36 -27.02 8.05
N THR A 266 -12.25 -27.29 7.09
CA THR A 266 -12.52 -28.62 6.54
C THR A 266 -12.42 -28.66 5.01
N THR A 267 -12.13 -27.51 4.38
CA THR A 267 -12.07 -27.37 2.93
C THR A 267 -10.70 -27.75 2.39
N PRO A 268 -10.60 -28.13 1.09
CA PRO A 268 -9.31 -28.38 0.43
C PRO A 268 -8.51 -27.10 0.17
N VAL A 269 -9.10 -25.93 0.42
CA VAL A 269 -8.44 -24.61 0.34
C VAL A 269 -8.12 -24.11 1.75
N ARG A 270 -6.87 -23.72 1.99
CA ARG A 270 -6.39 -23.20 3.27
C ARG A 270 -5.62 -21.91 3.11
N SER A 271 -5.65 -21.08 4.16
CA SER A 271 -4.86 -19.86 4.25
C SER A 271 -4.16 -19.83 5.59
N PHE A 272 -2.84 -19.77 5.58
CA PHE A 272 -1.98 -19.72 6.75
C PHE A 272 -1.45 -18.29 6.95
N ILE A 273 -1.68 -17.71 8.12
CA ILE A 273 -1.10 -16.42 8.48
C ILE A 273 0.26 -16.66 9.12
N LEU A 274 1.33 -16.24 8.44
CA LEU A 274 2.68 -16.32 8.97
C LEU A 274 2.96 -15.10 9.84
N SER A 275 3.02 -15.31 11.16
CA SER A 275 3.39 -14.30 12.17
C SER A 275 4.90 -14.16 12.31
N GLY A 276 5.36 -13.28 13.21
CA GLY A 276 6.77 -13.24 13.59
C GLY A 276 7.27 -14.53 14.22
N LEU A 277 8.60 -14.65 14.32
CA LEU A 277 9.28 -15.74 15.01
C LEU A 277 8.96 -15.71 16.49
N LYS A 278 9.00 -16.89 17.11
CA LYS A 278 8.95 -17.00 18.56
C LYS A 278 10.23 -16.43 19.17
N GLU A 279 10.17 -16.10 20.45
CA GLU A 279 11.28 -15.47 21.15
C GLU A 279 12.58 -16.28 21.03
N ASP A 280 12.54 -17.57 21.33
CA ASP A 280 13.68 -18.49 21.25
C ASP A 280 14.32 -18.50 19.84
N GLU A 281 13.49 -18.51 18.78
CA GLU A 281 13.95 -18.53 17.39
C GLU A 281 14.48 -17.16 16.94
N ALA A 282 13.92 -16.07 17.47
CA ALA A 282 14.35 -14.71 17.18
C ALA A 282 15.66 -14.36 17.89
N GLN A 283 15.91 -14.92 19.08
CA GLN A 283 17.19 -14.77 19.79
C GLN A 283 18.36 -15.34 18.97
N GLU A 284 18.16 -16.46 18.27
CA GLU A 284 19.17 -17.06 17.40
C GLU A 284 19.60 -16.12 16.25
N ILE A 285 18.68 -15.27 15.74
CA ILE A 285 19.02 -14.23 14.76
C ILE A 285 19.95 -13.18 15.38
N LEU A 286 19.63 -12.71 16.59
CA LEU A 286 20.42 -11.69 17.29
C LEU A 286 21.82 -12.21 17.64
N GLU A 287 21.91 -13.48 18.04
CA GLU A 287 23.17 -14.17 18.31
C GLU A 287 24.02 -14.31 17.04
N THR A 288 23.42 -14.77 15.95
CA THR A 288 24.11 -14.93 14.66
C THR A 288 24.64 -13.60 14.12
N GLU A 289 23.92 -12.50 14.35
CA GLU A 289 24.36 -11.16 13.95
C GLU A 289 25.43 -10.56 14.89
N GLY A 290 25.76 -11.22 16.01
CA GLY A 290 26.84 -10.84 16.91
C GLY A 290 26.46 -9.74 17.91
N LEU A 291 25.20 -9.68 18.33
CA LEU A 291 24.74 -8.71 19.33
C LEU A 291 25.14 -9.12 20.75
N ILE A 292 25.21 -8.13 21.64
CA ILE A 292 25.46 -8.28 23.09
C ILE A 292 24.30 -7.67 23.88
N GLY A 293 24.22 -7.95 25.19
CA GLY A 293 23.13 -7.46 26.05
C GLY A 293 21.88 -8.34 26.00
N GLN A 294 22.05 -9.65 26.22
CA GLN A 294 20.99 -10.68 26.17
C GLN A 294 19.80 -10.37 27.09
N GLU A 295 20.03 -9.64 28.19
CA GLU A 295 19.00 -9.22 29.13
C GLU A 295 17.95 -8.26 28.56
N ARG A 296 18.25 -7.60 27.42
CA ARG A 296 17.32 -6.70 26.71
C ARG A 296 16.80 -7.27 25.40
N TRP A 297 17.20 -8.48 25.00
CA TRP A 297 16.81 -9.08 23.72
C TRP A 297 15.30 -9.31 23.61
N SER A 298 14.66 -9.77 24.69
CA SER A 298 13.20 -9.97 24.74
C SER A 298 12.43 -8.69 24.44
N GLU A 299 12.92 -7.53 24.89
CA GLU A 299 12.30 -6.24 24.62
C GLU A 299 12.43 -5.87 23.13
N LEU A 300 13.63 -5.99 22.56
CA LEU A 300 13.86 -5.73 21.14
C LEU A 300 13.00 -6.64 20.25
N ILE A 301 12.93 -7.95 20.57
CA ILE A 301 12.11 -8.92 19.86
C ILE A 301 10.62 -8.55 19.94
N THR A 302 10.16 -8.08 21.10
CA THR A 302 8.77 -7.67 21.31
C THR A 302 8.41 -6.42 20.50
N LEU A 303 9.31 -5.44 20.43
CA LEU A 303 9.13 -4.20 19.65
C LEU A 303 9.03 -4.48 18.14
N TYR A 304 9.88 -5.38 17.64
CA TYR A 304 9.82 -5.82 16.24
C TYR A 304 8.89 -7.02 16.00
N ARG A 305 8.13 -7.47 17.00
CA ARG A 305 7.21 -8.62 16.92
C ARG A 305 7.84 -9.88 16.31
N GLY A 306 9.11 -10.16 16.59
CA GLY A 306 9.82 -11.31 16.02
C GLY A 306 9.98 -11.26 14.49
N HIS A 307 9.85 -10.09 13.86
CA HIS A 307 9.85 -9.94 12.41
C HIS A 307 11.27 -10.18 11.83
N PRO A 308 11.55 -11.26 11.07
CA PRO A 308 12.91 -11.68 10.75
C PRO A 308 13.74 -10.65 9.97
N SER A 309 13.18 -10.04 8.92
CA SER A 309 13.95 -9.09 8.10
C SER A 309 14.25 -7.80 8.88
N ALA A 310 13.26 -7.23 9.56
CA ALA A 310 13.42 -6.10 10.47
C ALA A 310 14.44 -6.38 11.59
N LEU A 311 14.41 -7.56 12.22
CA LEU A 311 15.41 -7.96 13.22
C LEU A 311 16.82 -8.03 12.63
N LYS A 312 16.99 -8.56 11.42
CA LYS A 312 18.29 -8.55 10.72
C LYS A 312 18.75 -7.13 10.37
N MET A 313 17.84 -6.26 9.94
CA MET A 313 18.14 -4.86 9.61
C MET A 313 18.59 -4.08 10.85
N VAL A 314 17.81 -4.14 11.94
CA VAL A 314 18.17 -3.45 13.19
C VAL A 314 19.44 -4.03 13.80
N ALA A 315 19.64 -5.36 13.76
CA ALA A 315 20.83 -5.98 14.31
C ALA A 315 22.12 -5.52 13.63
N LYS A 316 22.09 -5.32 12.29
CA LYS A 316 23.23 -4.74 11.57
C LYS A 316 23.53 -3.32 12.06
N ILE A 317 22.52 -2.49 12.23
CA ILE A 317 22.67 -1.10 12.71
C ILE A 317 23.17 -1.07 14.16
N ILE A 318 22.66 -1.94 15.04
CA ILE A 318 23.13 -2.06 16.43
C ILE A 318 24.60 -2.48 16.46
N ARG A 319 24.99 -3.45 15.63
CA ARG A 319 26.39 -3.88 15.50
C ARG A 319 27.30 -2.76 15.02
N GLU A 320 26.87 -1.99 14.02
CA GLU A 320 27.68 -0.97 13.36
C GLU A 320 27.79 0.34 14.15
N LEU A 321 26.69 0.79 14.77
CA LEU A 321 26.63 2.10 15.46
C LEU A 321 26.80 2.01 16.97
N PHE A 322 26.39 0.89 17.58
CA PHE A 322 26.37 0.70 19.04
C PHE A 322 27.27 -0.47 19.47
N HIS A 323 28.19 -0.91 18.60
CA HIS A 323 29.11 -2.01 18.85
C HIS A 323 28.43 -3.31 19.34
N GLY A 324 27.19 -3.54 18.90
CA GLY A 324 26.38 -4.70 19.27
C GLY A 324 25.53 -4.52 20.54
N ASN A 325 25.63 -3.38 21.24
CA ASN A 325 24.93 -3.14 22.50
C ASN A 325 23.44 -2.81 22.29
N VAL A 326 22.57 -3.77 22.62
CA VAL A 326 21.12 -3.61 22.49
C VAL A 326 20.56 -2.61 23.51
N ALA A 327 21.12 -2.54 24.72
CA ALA A 327 20.62 -1.64 25.76
C ALA A 327 20.79 -0.17 25.34
N GLU A 328 21.96 0.18 24.82
CA GLU A 328 22.28 1.54 24.35
C GLU A 328 21.41 1.99 23.17
N PHE A 329 21.09 1.06 22.26
CA PHE A 329 20.16 1.32 21.17
C PHE A 329 18.73 1.59 21.67
N LEU A 330 18.24 0.80 22.64
CA LEU A 330 16.87 0.97 23.16
C LEU A 330 16.67 2.32 23.88
N GLU A 331 17.74 2.93 24.41
CA GLU A 331 17.69 4.28 25.00
C GLU A 331 17.39 5.39 23.97
N GLN A 332 17.53 5.12 22.67
CA GLN A 332 17.25 6.10 21.61
C GLN A 332 15.76 6.23 21.26
N GLU A 333 14.90 5.34 21.79
CA GLU A 333 13.45 5.36 21.60
C GLU A 333 12.99 5.43 20.12
N THR A 334 13.74 4.81 19.20
CA THR A 334 13.43 4.76 17.77
C THR A 334 13.47 3.33 17.22
N LEU A 335 12.46 2.95 16.44
CA LEU A 335 12.33 1.62 15.82
C LEU A 335 12.33 1.68 14.29
N VAL A 336 11.92 2.81 13.69
CA VAL A 336 11.69 2.91 12.24
C VAL A 336 12.65 3.91 11.60
N PHE A 337 13.59 3.37 10.82
CA PHE A 337 14.59 4.14 10.09
C PHE A 337 15.13 3.32 8.90
N GLY A 338 15.69 4.01 7.90
CA GLY A 338 16.37 3.38 6.75
C GLY A 338 15.52 2.31 6.05
N GLU A 339 16.09 1.10 5.89
CA GLU A 339 15.43 -0.02 5.20
C GLU A 339 14.12 -0.48 5.87
N ILE A 340 13.95 -0.24 7.18
CA ILE A 340 12.72 -0.60 7.90
C ILE A 340 11.57 0.30 7.48
N ASP A 341 11.83 1.60 7.28
CA ASP A 341 10.85 2.56 6.76
C ASP A 341 10.38 2.16 5.35
N GLU A 342 11.32 1.79 4.47
CA GLU A 342 10.97 1.32 3.13
C GLU A 342 10.14 0.03 3.13
N LEU A 343 10.47 -0.93 4.00
CA LEU A 343 9.73 -2.19 4.13
C LEU A 343 8.28 -1.95 4.54
N LEU A 344 8.06 -1.06 5.51
CA LEU A 344 6.74 -0.68 5.99
C LEU A 344 5.99 0.15 4.96
N GLY A 345 6.66 1.10 4.31
CA GLY A 345 6.08 1.95 3.27
C GLY A 345 5.58 1.19 2.06
N GLN A 346 6.25 0.12 1.65
CA GLN A 346 5.76 -0.75 0.58
C GLN A 346 4.47 -1.51 0.94
N SER A 347 4.21 -1.74 2.23
CA SER A 347 2.97 -2.33 2.71
C SER A 347 1.88 -1.26 2.85
N PHE A 348 2.25 -0.09 3.37
CA PHE A 348 1.35 1.05 3.57
C PHE A 348 0.83 1.67 2.25
N ASN A 349 1.71 1.80 1.24
CA ASN A 349 1.37 2.40 -0.05
C ASN A 349 0.39 1.56 -0.89
N ARG A 350 0.08 0.33 -0.48
CA ARG A 350 -0.92 -0.51 -1.15
C ARG A 350 -2.33 -0.31 -0.62
N LEU A 351 -2.46 0.33 0.53
CA LEU A 351 -3.73 0.47 1.23
C LEU A 351 -4.63 1.50 0.54
N SER A 352 -5.93 1.28 0.60
CA SER A 352 -6.91 2.31 0.25
C SER A 352 -6.84 3.49 1.21
N ASP A 353 -7.37 4.64 0.80
CA ASP A 353 -7.39 5.84 1.65
C ASP A 353 -8.16 5.60 2.96
N LEU A 354 -9.27 4.84 2.91
CA LEU A 354 -10.06 4.48 4.09
C LEU A 354 -9.28 3.57 5.05
N GLU A 355 -8.49 2.64 4.54
CA GLU A 355 -7.59 1.82 5.37
C GLU A 355 -6.52 2.67 6.02
N LYS A 356 -5.91 3.60 5.28
CA LYS A 356 -4.92 4.54 5.82
C LYS A 356 -5.55 5.41 6.92
N GLU A 357 -6.79 5.88 6.74
CA GLU A 357 -7.53 6.64 7.76
C GLU A 357 -7.73 5.86 9.06
N VAL A 358 -8.16 4.59 8.97
CA VAL A 358 -8.30 3.73 10.16
C VAL A 358 -6.94 3.49 10.83
N LEU A 359 -5.87 3.29 10.05
CA LEU A 359 -4.52 3.13 10.59
C LEU A 359 -4.02 4.40 11.30
N TYR A 360 -4.22 5.59 10.72
CA TYR A 360 -3.89 6.85 11.38
C TYR A 360 -4.68 7.01 12.68
N TRP A 361 -5.96 6.67 12.68
CA TRP A 361 -6.77 6.74 13.88
C TRP A 361 -6.28 5.79 14.98
N LEU A 362 -5.95 4.55 14.64
CA LEU A 362 -5.35 3.61 15.61
C LEU A 362 -3.99 4.09 16.14
N ALA A 363 -3.18 4.74 15.30
CA ALA A 363 -1.91 5.33 15.74
C ALA A 363 -2.14 6.54 16.68
N ILE A 364 -3.17 7.34 16.44
CA ILE A 364 -3.57 8.47 17.30
C ILE A 364 -3.99 7.99 18.70
N GLU A 365 -4.85 6.97 18.77
CA GLU A 365 -5.33 6.44 20.05
C GLU A 365 -4.21 5.79 20.86
N ASN A 366 -3.20 5.25 20.18
CA ASN A 366 -2.00 4.65 20.80
C ASN A 366 -2.31 3.56 21.84
N LYS A 367 -3.50 2.94 21.74
CA LYS A 367 -4.01 1.90 22.64
C LYS A 367 -4.92 0.95 21.86
N PRO A 368 -5.10 -0.31 22.31
CA PRO A 368 -6.08 -1.21 21.70
C PRO A 368 -7.50 -0.65 21.82
N VAL A 369 -8.25 -0.66 20.72
CA VAL A 369 -9.59 -0.06 20.65
C VAL A 369 -10.63 -1.10 20.27
N ASP A 370 -11.80 -1.08 20.92
CA ASP A 370 -12.93 -1.90 20.50
C ASP A 370 -13.72 -1.31 19.31
N PHE A 371 -14.52 -2.14 18.64
CA PHE A 371 -15.29 -1.76 17.45
C PHE A 371 -16.19 -0.54 17.68
N SER A 372 -16.84 -0.45 18.84
CA SER A 372 -17.81 0.62 19.13
C SER A 372 -17.13 1.97 19.33
N THR A 373 -15.97 1.99 19.98
CA THR A 373 -15.15 3.20 20.13
C THR A 373 -14.61 3.66 18.77
N LEU A 374 -14.14 2.72 17.95
CA LEU A 374 -13.60 3.02 16.62
C LEU A 374 -14.70 3.59 15.70
N GLN A 375 -15.92 3.03 15.76
CA GLN A 375 -17.07 3.55 15.04
C GLN A 375 -17.48 4.96 15.49
N THR A 376 -17.53 5.20 16.81
CA THR A 376 -18.00 6.49 17.37
C THR A 376 -16.98 7.60 17.11
N SER A 377 -15.69 7.28 17.17
CA SER A 377 -14.62 8.27 17.11
C SER A 377 -14.19 8.62 15.69
N LEU A 378 -14.36 7.68 14.75
CA LEU A 378 -14.01 7.95 13.36
C LEU A 378 -14.92 9.02 12.73
N ASN A 379 -16.16 9.22 13.17
CA ASN A 379 -17.12 10.19 12.58
C ASN A 379 -17.20 10.14 11.04
N LEU A 380 -16.72 9.06 10.42
CA LEU A 380 -16.71 8.87 8.99
C LEU A 380 -18.15 8.56 8.56
N SER A 381 -18.54 8.97 7.35
CA SER A 381 -19.82 8.57 6.75
C SER A 381 -19.89 7.05 6.43
N LEU A 382 -19.02 6.25 7.03
CA LEU A 382 -18.94 4.82 6.86
C LEU A 382 -20.07 4.12 7.61
N SER A 383 -20.79 3.28 6.89
CA SER A 383 -21.67 2.27 7.46
C SER A 383 -20.87 1.25 8.29
N GLN A 384 -21.56 0.56 9.20
CA GLN A 384 -20.97 -0.54 9.97
C GLN A 384 -20.36 -1.62 9.06
N ALA A 385 -20.99 -1.89 7.91
CA ALA A 385 -20.51 -2.86 6.95
C ALA A 385 -19.18 -2.44 6.33
N GLU A 386 -19.04 -1.17 5.92
CA GLU A 386 -17.78 -0.65 5.36
C GLU A 386 -16.64 -0.71 6.37
N LEU A 387 -16.91 -0.37 7.64
CA LEU A 387 -15.89 -0.48 8.68
C LEU A 387 -15.43 -1.93 8.88
N LEU A 388 -16.36 -2.88 8.87
CA LEU A 388 -16.02 -4.31 8.96
C LEU A 388 -15.18 -4.77 7.77
N GLU A 389 -15.49 -4.33 6.54
CA GLU A 389 -14.70 -4.63 5.36
C GLU A 389 -13.27 -4.07 5.45
N ILE A 390 -13.12 -2.84 5.96
CA ILE A 390 -11.82 -2.20 6.17
C ILE A 390 -10.99 -2.98 7.20
N LEU A 391 -11.57 -3.28 8.37
CA LEU A 391 -10.88 -4.04 9.42
C LEU A 391 -10.53 -5.45 8.94
N ALA A 392 -11.41 -6.11 8.19
CA ALA A 392 -11.14 -7.41 7.58
C ALA A 392 -9.98 -7.33 6.57
N SER A 393 -9.93 -6.28 5.75
CA SER A 393 -8.85 -6.02 4.79
C SER A 393 -7.50 -5.81 5.48
N LEU A 394 -7.45 -4.95 6.51
CA LEU A 394 -6.24 -4.70 7.30
C LEU A 394 -5.73 -5.96 8.01
N ARG A 395 -6.65 -6.78 8.55
CA ARG A 395 -6.32 -8.08 9.15
C ARG A 395 -5.79 -9.06 8.11
N GLN A 396 -6.38 -9.12 6.91
CA GLN A 396 -5.87 -9.97 5.82
C GLN A 396 -4.45 -9.60 5.38
N ARG A 397 -4.11 -8.31 5.46
CA ARG A 397 -2.77 -7.78 5.17
C ARG A 397 -1.78 -7.92 6.33
N SER A 398 -2.22 -8.52 7.45
CA SER A 398 -1.42 -8.71 8.67
C SER A 398 -0.89 -7.40 9.28
N LEU A 399 -1.63 -6.30 9.08
CA LEU A 399 -1.29 -4.97 9.63
C LEU A 399 -2.04 -4.64 10.93
N LEU A 400 -3.06 -5.43 11.27
CA LEU A 400 -3.92 -5.26 12.42
C LEU A 400 -3.79 -6.45 13.38
N GLU A 401 -3.49 -6.19 14.64
CA GLU A 401 -3.56 -7.15 15.73
C GLU A 401 -4.99 -7.16 16.30
N THR A 402 -5.50 -8.34 16.63
CA THR A 402 -6.79 -8.49 17.31
C THR A 402 -6.58 -9.28 18.58
N THR A 403 -6.93 -8.69 19.71
CA THR A 403 -6.86 -9.32 21.03
C THR A 403 -8.25 -9.43 21.63
N GLU A 404 -8.49 -10.50 22.39
CA GLU A 404 -9.75 -10.71 23.09
C GLU A 404 -9.59 -10.30 24.56
N ALA A 405 -10.49 -9.48 25.07
CA ALA A 405 -10.59 -9.20 26.49
C ALA A 405 -12.06 -9.28 26.92
N GLY A 406 -12.39 -10.31 27.70
CA GLY A 406 -13.78 -10.64 28.04
C GLY A 406 -14.59 -11.03 26.80
N ALA A 407 -15.70 -10.34 26.56
CA ALA A 407 -16.58 -10.57 25.40
C ALA A 407 -16.32 -9.58 24.24
N LYS A 408 -15.28 -8.76 24.31
CA LYS A 408 -14.95 -7.75 23.30
C LYS A 408 -13.64 -8.06 22.58
N SER A 409 -13.63 -7.77 21.28
CA SER A 409 -12.42 -7.75 20.46
C SER A 409 -11.84 -6.34 20.44
N TYR A 410 -10.53 -6.26 20.63
CA TYR A 410 -9.75 -5.02 20.57
C TYR A 410 -8.79 -5.08 19.39
N PHE A 411 -8.66 -3.95 18.70
CA PHE A 411 -7.86 -3.78 17.51
C PHE A 411 -6.68 -2.86 17.83
N ALA A 412 -5.48 -3.28 17.44
CA ALA A 412 -4.24 -2.54 17.68
C ALA A 412 -3.28 -2.67 16.50
N LEU A 413 -2.33 -1.75 16.44
CA LEU A 413 -1.21 -1.79 15.50
C LEU A 413 -0.01 -2.48 16.13
N GLN A 414 0.82 -3.10 15.29
CA GLN A 414 2.14 -3.57 15.71
C GLN A 414 3.04 -2.36 16.02
N PRO A 415 3.99 -2.44 16.98
CA PRO A 415 4.78 -1.29 17.42
C PRO A 415 5.54 -0.61 16.26
N MET A 416 6.22 -1.38 15.41
CA MET A 416 6.92 -0.83 14.24
C MET A 416 5.97 -0.14 13.24
N MET A 417 4.74 -0.65 13.07
CA MET A 417 3.76 -0.04 12.18
C MET A 417 3.16 1.23 12.80
N MET A 418 2.94 1.23 14.12
CA MET A 418 2.48 2.38 14.87
C MET A 418 3.50 3.53 14.79
N GLU A 419 4.79 3.26 14.98
CA GLU A 419 5.83 4.28 14.83
C GLU A 419 5.94 4.78 13.39
N TYR A 420 5.90 3.88 12.40
CA TYR A 420 5.91 4.27 10.98
C TYR A 420 4.73 5.19 10.64
N ILE A 421 3.51 4.82 11.05
CA ILE A 421 2.32 5.64 10.80
C ILE A 421 2.42 6.99 11.52
N THR A 422 2.91 7.00 12.77
CA THR A 422 3.17 8.24 13.50
C THR A 422 4.19 9.12 12.77
N ASN A 423 5.28 8.56 12.26
CA ASN A 423 6.30 9.29 11.49
C ASN A 423 5.74 9.83 10.18
N GLN A 424 4.96 9.04 9.44
CA GLN A 424 4.27 9.49 8.23
C GLN A 424 3.30 10.64 8.53
N LEU A 425 2.60 10.54 9.66
CA LEU A 425 1.69 11.58 10.09
C LEU A 425 2.46 12.85 10.48
N VAL A 426 3.56 12.73 11.23
CA VAL A 426 4.45 13.85 11.59
C VAL A 426 5.05 14.50 10.33
N ALA A 427 5.48 13.70 9.36
CA ALA A 427 6.03 14.17 8.09
C ALA A 427 4.96 14.89 7.25
N GLN A 428 3.72 14.41 7.22
CA GLN A 428 2.62 15.11 6.55
C GLN A 428 2.28 16.45 7.19
N ILE A 429 2.51 16.57 8.50
CA ILE A 429 2.37 17.84 9.22
C ILE A 429 3.56 18.77 8.95
N SER A 430 4.78 18.22 8.91
CA SER A 430 6.03 18.98 8.84
C SER A 430 6.46 19.35 7.41
N GLY A 431 6.12 18.53 6.41
CA GLY A 431 6.50 18.67 5.00
C GLY A 431 5.78 19.79 4.23
N ASN A 432 4.83 20.49 4.87
CA ASN A 432 4.28 21.74 4.35
C ASN A 432 5.10 22.97 4.82
N VAL A 433 6.26 22.76 5.46
CA VAL A 433 7.17 23.80 5.94
C VAL A 433 8.56 23.57 5.31
N SER A 434 8.76 23.94 4.04
CA SER A 434 10.09 24.27 3.45
C SER A 434 9.99 24.63 1.97
N THR A 435 10.06 25.92 1.64
CA THR A 435 10.89 26.53 0.58
C THR A 435 10.40 27.94 0.26
N ALA A 436 10.97 28.95 0.92
CA ALA A 436 11.07 30.30 0.35
C ALA A 436 12.16 31.08 1.07
N GLU A 437 13.22 31.36 0.32
CA GLU A 437 14.32 32.25 0.65
C GLU A 437 13.79 33.63 1.10
N SER A 438 14.43 34.23 2.10
CA SER A 438 14.14 35.59 2.53
C SER A 438 14.57 36.61 1.46
N PRO A 439 13.71 37.58 1.08
CA PRO A 439 14.17 38.86 0.59
C PRO A 439 13.87 39.94 1.63
N HIS A 440 14.94 40.53 2.15
CA HIS A 440 14.95 41.88 2.70
C HIS A 440 14.38 42.87 1.66
N TYR A 441 13.46 43.78 2.03
CA TYR A 441 13.32 45.17 1.51
C TYR A 441 12.19 45.92 2.26
N PRO A 442 12.12 47.27 2.19
CA PRO A 442 11.89 48.15 3.34
C PRO A 442 10.42 48.57 3.55
N LEU A 443 10.11 48.98 4.78
CA LEU A 443 8.83 49.52 5.23
C LEU A 443 8.41 50.78 4.44
N PRO A 444 7.15 50.88 3.96
CA PRO A 444 6.49 52.15 3.75
C PRO A 444 5.65 52.55 4.98
N GLU A 445 5.56 53.86 5.13
CA GLU A 445 5.03 54.62 6.25
C GLU A 445 3.54 54.36 6.52
N ILE A 446 3.20 54.47 7.81
CA ILE A 446 1.86 54.43 8.37
C ILE A 446 1.21 55.79 8.13
N GLU A 447 0.01 55.83 7.55
CA GLU A 447 -0.94 56.92 7.77
C GLU A 447 -2.33 56.35 8.10
N GLU A 448 -2.74 56.61 9.35
CA GLU A 448 -4.06 57.07 9.85
C GLU A 448 -5.32 56.82 8.99
N SER A 449 -6.49 56.50 9.51
CA SER A 449 -7.08 56.38 10.85
C SER A 449 -8.55 55.94 10.66
N ILE A 450 -9.22 55.43 11.70
CA ILE A 450 -10.55 55.88 12.16
C ILE A 450 -10.82 55.22 13.53
N GLU A 451 -11.31 56.06 14.42
CA GLU A 451 -11.36 55.95 15.88
C GLU A 451 -12.32 54.90 16.46
N LEU A 452 -11.79 54.19 17.45
CA LEU A 452 -12.25 53.99 18.82
C LEU A 452 -13.77 53.94 19.09
N THR A 453 -14.20 52.78 19.59
CA THR A 453 -14.93 52.74 20.86
C THR A 453 -14.10 51.92 21.85
N PRO A 454 -13.72 52.45 23.02
CA PRO A 454 -13.08 51.66 24.05
C PRO A 454 -14.19 50.84 24.73
N SER A 455 -14.50 49.66 24.19
CA SER A 455 -15.19 48.69 25.02
C SER A 455 -14.19 48.27 26.08
N THR A 456 -14.43 48.63 27.34
CA THR A 456 -13.81 48.01 28.52
C THR A 456 -14.15 46.52 28.51
N LYS A 457 -13.49 45.77 27.62
CA LYS A 457 -13.50 44.31 27.62
C LYS A 457 -12.54 43.93 28.73
N LEU A 458 -13.07 43.29 29.76
CA LEU A 458 -12.23 42.62 30.74
C LEU A 458 -11.34 41.61 29.98
N PRO A 459 -10.06 41.49 30.36
CA PRO A 459 -9.15 40.56 29.70
C PRO A 459 -9.69 39.13 29.83
N VAL A 460 -9.50 38.34 28.78
CA VAL A 460 -9.89 36.92 28.73
C VAL A 460 -9.01 36.16 29.73
N ASN A 461 -9.63 35.48 30.70
CA ASN A 461 -8.92 34.81 31.78
C ASN A 461 -8.71 33.33 31.43
N LEU A 462 -7.48 32.99 31.05
CA LEU A 462 -7.14 31.65 30.61
C LEU A 462 -7.21 30.62 31.75
N SER A 463 -6.95 31.03 32.99
CA SER A 463 -7.13 30.16 34.15
C SER A 463 -8.57 29.66 34.31
N GLN A 464 -9.58 30.48 33.95
CA GLN A 464 -11.00 30.07 34.01
C GLN A 464 -11.38 29.01 32.97
N TRP A 465 -10.61 28.89 31.88
CA TRP A 465 -10.88 27.90 30.84
C TRP A 465 -10.66 26.47 31.31
N PHE A 466 -9.73 26.25 32.27
CA PHE A 466 -9.54 24.93 32.90
C PHE A 466 -10.79 24.43 33.63
N ASP A 467 -11.61 25.35 34.14
CA ASP A 467 -12.89 25.04 34.80
C ASP A 467 -14.10 25.12 33.85
N ASN A 468 -13.84 25.19 32.53
CA ASN A 468 -14.85 25.26 31.47
C ASN A 468 -15.75 26.51 31.51
N ASN A 469 -15.32 27.58 32.18
CA ASN A 469 -15.97 28.89 32.10
C ASN A 469 -15.46 29.63 30.86
N ILE A 470 -16.37 30.18 30.05
CA ILE A 470 -16.07 30.73 28.72
C ILE A 470 -16.58 32.17 28.62
N GLU A 471 -15.70 33.10 28.28
CA GLU A 471 -16.02 34.51 28.09
C GLU A 471 -16.81 34.78 26.81
N THR A 472 -17.52 35.90 26.79
CA THR A 472 -18.41 36.27 25.69
C THR A 472 -17.67 36.38 24.36
N GLY A 473 -18.11 35.58 23.38
CA GLY A 473 -17.53 35.54 22.03
C GLY A 473 -16.57 34.38 21.78
N TRP A 474 -16.16 33.65 22.82
CA TRP A 474 -15.38 32.42 22.69
C TRP A 474 -16.30 31.19 22.66
N GLN A 475 -15.88 30.17 21.91
CA GLN A 475 -16.61 28.92 21.77
C GLN A 475 -15.66 27.73 21.90
N PRO A 476 -16.14 26.57 22.38
CA PRO A 476 -15.39 25.33 22.33
C PRO A 476 -15.04 24.98 20.89
N VAL A 477 -13.80 24.54 20.63
CA VAL A 477 -13.32 24.22 19.27
C VAL A 477 -14.15 23.12 18.59
N GLU A 478 -14.82 22.29 19.37
CA GLU A 478 -15.74 21.24 18.94
C GLU A 478 -16.90 21.81 18.10
N VAL A 479 -17.33 23.05 18.37
CA VAL A 479 -18.39 23.72 17.61
C VAL A 479 -17.92 24.09 16.19
N LEU A 480 -16.65 24.47 16.04
CA LEU A 480 -16.03 24.74 14.74
C LEU A 480 -15.82 23.44 13.94
N LEU A 481 -15.63 22.32 14.63
CA LEU A 481 -15.47 20.99 14.03
C LEU A 481 -16.81 20.31 13.68
N GLY A 482 -17.93 20.75 14.27
CA GLY A 482 -19.27 20.19 14.06
C GLY A 482 -20.15 20.90 13.00
N ALA A 483 -19.70 22.01 12.40
CA ALA A 483 -20.51 22.80 11.48
C ALA A 483 -20.40 22.31 10.01
N LYS A 484 -21.35 21.44 9.62
CA LYS A 484 -21.66 20.88 8.29
C LYS A 484 -20.60 19.92 7.67
N PRO A 485 -21.02 18.73 7.17
CA PRO A 485 -20.11 17.63 6.82
C PRO A 485 -19.66 17.61 5.35
N GLN A 486 -19.97 18.64 4.58
CA GLN A 486 -19.61 18.67 3.16
C GLN A 486 -18.31 19.45 2.98
N LYS A 487 -17.25 18.71 2.62
CA LYS A 487 -15.87 19.16 2.32
C LYS A 487 -14.95 19.31 3.53
N SER A 488 -14.72 18.22 4.24
CA SER A 488 -13.63 18.05 5.21
C SER A 488 -12.27 17.94 4.49
N SER A 489 -11.70 19.08 4.10
CA SER A 489 -10.34 19.19 3.57
C SER A 489 -9.66 20.45 4.16
N PRO A 490 -8.36 20.65 3.95
CA PRO A 490 -7.24 21.01 4.88
C PRO A 490 -7.43 21.26 6.40
N ARG A 491 -8.62 21.61 6.90
CA ARG A 491 -8.82 22.14 8.27
C ARG A 491 -8.55 21.16 9.42
N LEU A 492 -8.73 19.87 9.17
CA LEU A 492 -8.44 18.82 10.15
C LEU A 492 -6.93 18.51 10.24
N ARG A 493 -6.14 18.92 9.24
CA ARG A 493 -4.68 18.70 9.18
C ARG A 493 -3.89 19.77 9.94
N SER A 494 -4.39 21.01 9.98
CA SER A 494 -3.73 22.17 10.61
C SER A 494 -3.88 22.27 12.13
N THR A 495 -4.76 21.47 12.73
CA THR A 495 -5.08 21.52 14.18
C THR A 495 -4.58 20.28 14.94
N TYR A 496 -3.78 19.43 14.28
CA TYR A 496 -3.36 18.12 14.79
C TYR A 496 -2.49 18.20 16.07
N HIS A 497 -1.54 19.15 16.10
CA HIS A 497 -0.68 19.38 17.27
C HIS A 497 -1.43 19.91 18.49
N LEU A 498 -2.70 20.28 18.34
CA LEU A 498 -3.56 20.74 19.43
C LEU A 498 -4.33 19.59 20.08
N ARG A 499 -4.22 18.33 19.62
CA ARG A 499 -4.99 17.18 20.12
C ARG A 499 -4.35 16.41 21.29
N GLN A 500 -3.25 16.88 21.88
CA GLN A 500 -2.69 16.27 23.09
C GLN A 500 -3.74 16.30 24.23
N GLU A 501 -3.91 15.18 24.93
CA GLU A 501 -4.74 15.12 26.14
C GLU A 501 -4.21 16.13 27.18
N GLY A 502 -5.09 16.97 27.74
CA GLY A 502 -4.75 18.04 28.70
C GLY A 502 -4.73 19.47 28.17
N LEU A 503 -4.95 19.69 26.87
CA LEU A 503 -5.08 21.04 26.27
C LEU A 503 -6.53 21.54 26.29
N VAL A 504 -6.79 22.69 26.91
CA VAL A 504 -8.06 23.40 26.78
C VAL A 504 -8.01 24.31 25.57
N LYS A 505 -9.02 24.23 24.70
CA LYS A 505 -9.03 24.88 23.38
C LYS A 505 -10.31 25.69 23.18
N ARG A 506 -10.17 26.94 22.78
CA ARG A 506 -11.29 27.81 22.43
C ARG A 506 -11.00 28.55 21.14
N PHE A 507 -12.05 28.89 20.41
CA PHE A 507 -11.93 29.74 19.23
C PHE A 507 -12.90 30.91 19.30
N LYS A 508 -12.55 31.98 18.60
CA LYS A 508 -13.38 33.16 18.40
C LYS A 508 -13.49 33.48 16.91
N PRO A 509 -14.70 33.55 16.33
CA PRO A 509 -14.88 34.00 14.96
C PRO A 509 -14.60 35.50 14.84
N ILE A 510 -13.82 35.88 13.84
CA ILE A 510 -13.45 37.27 13.52
C ILE A 510 -13.82 37.51 12.06
N GLN A 511 -14.56 38.57 11.81
CA GLN A 511 -14.88 39.01 10.46
C GLN A 511 -13.84 40.03 9.99
N ILE A 512 -13.19 39.74 8.86
CA ILE A 512 -12.15 40.57 8.25
C ILE A 512 -12.58 41.04 6.86
N GLY A 513 -12.19 42.26 6.47
CA GLY A 513 -12.45 42.84 5.14
C GLY A 513 -13.40 44.05 5.10
N LYS A 514 -13.50 44.69 3.92
CA LYS A 514 -14.47 45.79 3.64
C LYS A 514 -15.76 45.24 3.04
N ARG A 515 -16.83 46.04 3.07
CA ARG A 515 -18.25 45.84 2.65
C ARG A 515 -18.62 44.85 1.52
N PHE A 516 -17.68 44.37 0.69
CA PHE A 516 -17.92 43.47 -0.46
C PHE A 516 -17.05 42.20 -0.51
N GLN A 517 -16.11 41.98 0.43
CA GLN A 517 -15.36 40.73 0.62
C GLN A 517 -15.34 40.38 2.12
N ASN A 518 -16.49 39.93 2.63
CA ASN A 518 -16.65 39.57 4.04
C ASN A 518 -16.12 38.15 4.26
N GLN A 519 -14.86 38.03 4.68
CA GLN A 519 -14.27 36.74 5.05
C GLN A 519 -14.33 36.57 6.57
N VAL A 520 -14.58 35.36 7.05
CA VAL A 520 -14.55 35.04 8.48
C VAL A 520 -13.36 34.14 8.74
N VAL A 521 -12.54 34.50 9.71
CA VAL A 521 -11.43 33.69 10.21
C VAL A 521 -11.69 33.31 11.67
N ALA A 522 -11.16 32.18 12.11
CA ALA A 522 -11.22 31.75 13.49
C ALA A 522 -9.87 31.99 14.15
N LEU A 523 -9.86 32.81 15.20
CA LEU A 523 -8.73 32.91 16.14
C LEU A 523 -8.87 31.79 17.16
N LEU A 524 -7.90 30.88 17.18
CA LEU A 524 -7.87 29.73 18.05
C LEU A 524 -6.76 29.91 19.10
N VAL A 525 -7.12 29.68 20.36
CA VAL A 525 -6.18 29.69 21.49
C VAL A 525 -6.27 28.35 22.21
N ALA A 526 -5.11 27.74 22.46
CA ALA A 526 -4.98 26.51 23.21
C ALA A 526 -4.01 26.69 24.37
N ILE A 527 -4.40 26.20 25.54
CA ILE A 527 -3.64 26.30 26.78
C ILE A 527 -3.42 24.91 27.40
N ALA A 528 -2.23 24.69 27.96
CA ALA A 528 -1.89 23.49 28.73
C ALA A 528 -1.22 23.89 30.04
N ALA A 529 -1.59 23.20 31.12
CA ALA A 529 -0.87 23.31 32.39
C ALA A 529 0.50 22.63 32.25
N GLU A 530 1.57 23.30 32.68
CA GLU A 530 2.92 22.77 32.69
C GLU A 530 3.49 22.70 34.12
N ALA A 531 4.67 22.09 34.26
CA ALA A 531 5.43 22.13 35.52
C ALA A 531 5.71 23.58 35.96
N ASP A 532 5.97 23.77 37.26
CA ASP A 532 6.31 25.08 37.85
C ASP A 532 5.21 26.16 37.77
N GLN A 533 3.93 25.75 37.75
CA GLN A 533 2.75 26.64 37.67
C GLN A 533 2.69 27.51 36.40
N LYS A 534 3.44 27.15 35.35
CA LYS A 534 3.41 27.85 34.06
C LYS A 534 2.30 27.31 33.17
N VAL A 535 1.80 28.17 32.28
CA VAL A 535 0.81 27.81 31.27
C VAL A 535 1.45 27.92 29.90
N GLY A 536 1.44 26.83 29.14
CA GLY A 536 1.86 26.80 27.74
C GLY A 536 0.73 27.28 26.83
N ILE A 537 1.00 28.27 25.99
CA ILE A 537 0.00 28.95 25.16
C ILE A 537 0.37 28.79 23.68
N ARG A 538 -0.64 28.47 22.87
CA ARG A 538 -0.56 28.44 21.40
C ARG A 538 -1.70 29.25 20.81
N VAL A 539 -1.38 30.06 19.81
CA VAL A 539 -2.31 30.98 19.16
C VAL A 539 -2.22 30.81 17.65
N GLN A 540 -3.37 30.63 17.00
CA GLN A 540 -3.48 30.32 15.58
C GLN A 540 -4.65 31.09 14.96
N VAL A 541 -4.54 31.43 13.68
CA VAL A 541 -5.66 31.92 12.86
C VAL A 541 -5.85 30.99 11.67
N GLN A 542 -7.10 30.65 11.37
CA GLN A 542 -7.48 29.76 10.26
C GLN A 542 -8.76 30.25 9.58
N PRO A 543 -9.02 29.90 8.31
CA PRO A 543 -10.24 30.33 7.61
C PRO A 543 -11.47 29.61 8.16
N MET A 544 -12.60 30.30 8.21
CA MET A 544 -13.88 29.80 8.72
C MET A 544 -14.98 29.98 7.66
N GLY A 545 -15.79 28.95 7.42
CA GLY A 545 -16.84 28.96 6.35
C GLY A 545 -16.54 28.01 5.19
N GLU A 546 -16.68 28.43 3.94
CA GLU A 546 -16.38 27.59 2.75
C GLU A 546 -14.95 27.74 2.22
N GLU A 547 -14.20 28.72 2.71
CA GLU A 547 -12.86 29.02 2.22
C GLU A 547 -11.78 28.12 2.82
N THR A 548 -10.86 27.64 1.98
CA THR A 548 -9.80 26.71 2.41
C THR A 548 -8.50 27.40 2.79
N SER A 549 -8.29 28.65 2.35
CA SER A 549 -7.07 29.42 2.59
C SER A 549 -7.36 30.78 3.21
N LEU A 550 -6.42 31.30 3.98
CA LEU A 550 -6.39 32.66 4.51
C LEU A 550 -6.10 33.66 3.39
N PRO A 551 -6.57 34.90 3.51
CA PRO A 551 -6.20 35.94 2.57
C PRO A 551 -4.71 36.24 2.75
N ALA A 552 -4.00 36.54 1.66
CA ALA A 552 -2.58 36.88 1.72
C ALA A 552 -2.40 38.22 2.45
N ASN A 553 -1.35 38.34 3.28
CA ASN A 553 -1.03 39.49 4.13
C ASN A 553 -1.88 39.67 5.41
N LEU A 554 -2.60 38.63 5.85
CA LEU A 554 -3.18 38.59 7.20
C LEU A 554 -2.05 38.41 8.21
N LYS A 555 -1.97 39.32 9.18
CA LYS A 555 -0.96 39.34 10.24
C LYS A 555 -1.56 38.87 11.56
N LEU A 556 -0.81 38.03 12.27
CA LEU A 556 -1.08 37.61 13.64
C LEU A 556 0.12 38.00 14.52
N GLY A 557 -0.12 38.91 15.47
CA GLY A 557 0.90 39.47 16.35
C GLY A 557 0.67 39.13 17.83
N LEU A 558 1.77 38.99 18.56
CA LEU A 558 1.82 38.92 20.03
C LEU A 558 2.42 40.22 20.55
N LEU A 559 1.69 40.95 21.39
CA LEU A 559 2.09 42.22 21.98
C LEU A 559 2.24 42.07 23.51
N ASN A 560 3.16 42.84 24.08
CA ASN A 560 3.29 42.98 25.54
C ASN A 560 2.31 44.02 26.11
N GLU A 561 2.32 44.20 27.44
CA GLU A 561 1.49 45.19 28.16
C GLU A 561 1.69 46.64 27.69
N SER A 562 2.86 46.96 27.14
CA SER A 562 3.16 48.30 26.59
C SER A 562 2.72 48.49 25.13
N GLY A 563 2.11 47.46 24.52
CA GLY A 563 1.67 47.47 23.12
C GLY A 563 2.80 47.26 22.10
N GLN A 564 3.99 46.84 22.54
CA GLN A 564 5.08 46.50 21.63
C GLN A 564 4.92 45.09 21.07
N ILE A 565 5.09 44.93 19.75
CA ILE A 565 5.02 43.65 19.06
C ILE A 565 6.25 42.81 19.44
N LEU A 566 6.03 41.70 20.14
CA LEU A 566 7.06 40.73 20.50
C LEU A 566 7.32 39.73 19.38
N ARG A 567 6.26 39.29 18.67
CA ARG A 567 6.31 38.35 17.55
C ARG A 567 5.18 38.65 16.58
N GLU A 568 5.42 38.44 15.28
CA GLU A 568 4.42 38.56 14.23
C GLU A 568 4.62 37.47 13.18
N VAL A 569 3.53 36.91 12.67
CA VAL A 569 3.51 36.02 11.51
C VAL A 569 2.49 36.54 10.49
N GLN A 570 2.77 36.36 9.21
CA GLN A 570 1.96 36.88 8.11
C GLN A 570 1.61 35.75 7.14
N SER A 571 0.35 35.69 6.70
CA SER A 571 -0.12 34.68 5.75
C SER A 571 0.33 34.98 4.32
N GLN A 572 0.59 33.92 3.57
CA GLN A 572 0.86 33.92 2.14
C GLN A 572 -0.35 33.42 1.34
N THR A 573 -0.28 33.54 0.02
CA THR A 573 -1.31 32.99 -0.87
C THR A 573 -1.34 31.47 -0.70
N GLN A 574 -2.51 30.90 -0.38
CA GLN A 574 -2.75 29.46 -0.10
C GLN A 574 -2.46 28.98 1.34
N ASP A 575 -2.09 29.85 2.28
CA ASP A 575 -1.93 29.43 3.67
C ASP A 575 -3.26 28.99 4.27
N ASN A 576 -3.34 27.74 4.73
CA ASN A 576 -4.55 27.22 5.36
C ASN A 576 -4.65 27.61 6.85
N PHE A 577 -3.57 28.15 7.44
CA PHE A 577 -3.52 28.75 8.76
C PHE A 577 -2.21 29.54 8.96
N ILE A 578 -2.17 30.42 9.97
CA ILE A 578 -0.94 31.02 10.50
C ILE A 578 -0.89 30.84 12.02
N GLN A 579 0.30 30.66 12.59
CA GLN A 579 0.45 30.36 14.01
C GLN A 579 1.66 31.08 14.60
N LEU A 580 1.49 31.65 15.81
CA LEU A 580 2.61 32.16 16.58
C LEU A 580 3.46 30.99 17.14
N PRO A 581 4.77 31.19 17.32
CA PRO A 581 5.60 30.26 18.08
C PRO A 581 4.99 30.02 19.46
N ARG A 582 4.99 28.78 19.94
CA ARG A 582 4.51 28.46 21.29
C ARG A 582 5.29 29.28 22.32
N PHE A 583 4.57 29.90 23.25
CA PHE A 583 5.15 30.61 24.38
C PHE A 583 4.56 30.09 25.70
N ARG A 584 5.16 30.49 26.82
CA ARG A 584 4.74 30.11 28.17
C ARG A 584 4.70 31.36 29.02
N GLY A 585 3.80 31.40 29.99
CA GLY A 585 3.76 32.49 30.96
C GLY A 585 3.31 32.04 32.34
N GLU A 586 3.52 32.94 33.30
CA GLU A 586 3.17 32.75 34.72
C GLU A 586 1.75 33.24 34.99
N ARG A 587 1.10 32.69 36.03
CA ARG A 587 -0.22 33.15 36.47
C ARG A 587 -0.15 34.64 36.80
N THR A 588 -1.07 35.44 36.27
CA THR A 588 -1.12 36.93 36.32
C THR A 588 -0.39 37.71 35.24
N GLU A 589 0.36 37.07 34.33
CA GLU A 589 0.94 37.78 33.19
C GLU A 589 -0.13 38.20 32.17
N HIS A 590 -0.02 39.41 31.66
CA HIS A 590 -0.89 39.93 30.60
C HIS A 590 -0.18 39.93 29.25
N PHE A 591 -0.93 39.55 28.22
CA PHE A 591 -0.47 39.67 26.84
C PHE A 591 -1.64 39.98 25.91
N THR A 592 -1.34 40.54 24.75
CA THR A 592 -2.34 40.92 23.76
C THR A 592 -2.07 40.23 22.44
N ILE A 593 -3.10 39.66 21.84
CA ILE A 593 -3.03 39.11 20.48
C ILE A 593 -3.65 40.11 19.52
N GLN A 594 -2.96 40.39 18.42
CA GLN A 594 -3.44 41.25 17.34
C GLN A 594 -3.68 40.43 16.09
N VAL A 595 -4.83 40.63 15.45
CA VAL A 595 -5.13 40.14 14.09
C VAL A 595 -5.34 41.34 13.19
N ALA A 596 -4.51 41.50 12.17
CA ALA A 596 -4.54 42.65 11.27
C ALA A 596 -4.56 42.24 9.79
N PHE A 597 -5.37 42.93 8.98
CA PHE A 597 -5.52 42.67 7.54
C PHE A 597 -5.90 43.96 6.81
N ASP A 598 -5.07 44.41 5.88
CA ASP A 598 -5.19 45.73 5.24
C ASP A 598 -5.38 46.86 6.28
N ALA A 599 -6.54 47.54 6.27
CA ALA A 599 -6.91 48.60 7.21
C ALA A 599 -7.64 48.09 8.47
N PHE A 600 -7.90 46.78 8.56
CA PHE A 600 -8.54 46.16 9.72
C PHE A 600 -7.47 45.75 10.75
N SER A 601 -7.69 46.10 12.02
CA SER A 601 -6.89 45.61 13.14
C SER A 601 -7.81 45.35 14.33
N MET A 602 -7.70 44.16 14.91
CA MET A 602 -8.40 43.77 16.13
C MET A 602 -7.39 43.28 17.15
N THR A 603 -7.53 43.72 18.40
CA THR A 603 -6.75 43.22 19.52
C THR A 603 -7.64 42.51 20.54
N GLU A 604 -7.08 41.49 21.17
CA GLU A 604 -7.72 40.74 22.25
C GLU A 604 -6.72 40.59 23.40
N GLU A 605 -7.10 41.06 24.59
CA GLU A 605 -6.25 41.01 25.79
C GLU A 605 -6.53 39.74 26.60
N PHE A 606 -5.46 39.10 27.08
CA PHE A 606 -5.50 37.88 27.87
C PHE A 606 -4.76 38.06 29.19
N VAL A 607 -5.22 37.36 30.22
CA VAL A 607 -4.52 37.16 31.49
C VAL A 607 -4.38 35.66 31.73
N ILE A 608 -3.18 35.22 32.11
CA ILE A 608 -2.86 33.80 32.36
C ILE A 608 -3.40 33.32 33.70
#